data_AF-X1VXA6-F1
#
_entry.id   AF-X1VXA6-F1
#
_cell.length_a   1.000
_cell.length_b   1.000
_cell.length_c   1.000
_cell.angle_alpha   90.00
_cell.angle_beta   90.00
_cell.angle_gamma   90.00
#
_symmetry.space_group_name_H-M   'P 1'
#
loop_
_entity.id
_entity.type
_entity.pdbx_description
1 polymer ?
#
loop_
_entity_poly.entity_id
_entity_poly.type
_entity_poly.pdbx_seq_one_letter_code
_entity_poly.pdbx_strand_id
1 'polypeptide(L)'
;MLPSKTVQQKTGLTARQLDYLRRLRLLPVAKFAPTTEGGHPTFLYPDTVLDRIRRIKTLQAHGLSLAHIAREHARQSPHLLRAGRPPDPKVTP
;
A
#
# COMPACT_ATOMS: atom_id res chain seq x y z
N MET A 1 -9.85 8.45 -7.01
CA MET A 1 -8.36 8.32 -6.93
C MET A 1 -7.77 9.64 -6.44
N LEU A 2 -6.86 9.57 -5.48
CA LEU A 2 -6.33 10.70 -4.71
C LEU A 2 -4.82 10.84 -4.92
N PRO A 3 -4.32 12.04 -5.26
CA PRO A 3 -2.88 12.32 -5.28
C PRO A 3 -2.25 12.18 -3.89
N SER A 4 -0.97 11.80 -3.83
CA SER A 4 -0.17 11.70 -2.60
C SER A 4 -0.30 12.94 -1.70
N LYS A 5 -0.32 14.14 -2.30
CA LYS A 5 -0.42 15.41 -1.56
C LYS A 5 -1.77 15.54 -0.85
N THR A 6 -2.85 15.17 -1.51
CA THR A 6 -4.20 15.13 -0.91
C THR A 6 -4.30 14.11 0.21
N VAL A 7 -3.68 12.93 0.03
CA VAL A 7 -3.63 11.90 1.09
C VAL A 7 -2.87 12.42 2.32
N GLN A 8 -1.72 13.09 2.13
CA GLN A 8 -0.97 13.70 3.22
C GLN A 8 -1.81 14.74 3.98
N GLN A 9 -2.44 15.68 3.26
CA GLN A 9 -3.30 16.70 3.87
C GLN A 9 -4.45 16.10 4.68
N LYS A 10 -5.14 15.08 4.15
CA LYS A 10 -6.28 14.45 4.83
C LYS A 10 -5.90 13.58 6.02
N THR A 11 -4.68 13.04 6.04
CA THR A 11 -4.24 12.09 7.07
C THR A 11 -3.25 12.68 8.06
N GLY A 12 -2.69 13.85 7.78
CA GLY A 12 -1.58 14.44 8.53
C GLY A 12 -0.27 13.66 8.43
N LEU A 13 -0.17 12.68 7.53
CA LEU A 13 1.08 11.94 7.32
C LEU A 13 2.05 12.76 6.48
N THR A 14 3.34 12.67 6.81
CA THR A 14 4.41 13.23 5.97
C THR A 14 4.64 12.36 4.73
N ALA A 15 5.25 12.93 3.69
CA ALA A 15 5.67 12.17 2.50
C ALA A 15 6.54 10.95 2.85
N ARG A 16 7.46 11.10 3.82
CA ARG A 16 8.34 10.02 4.29
C ARG A 16 7.56 8.89 4.96
N GLN A 17 6.57 9.22 5.80
CA GLN A 17 5.71 8.22 6.43
C GLN A 17 4.84 7.50 5.40
N LEU A 18 4.28 8.24 4.44
CA LEU A 18 3.48 7.65 3.37
C LEU A 18 4.32 6.71 2.50
N ASP A 19 5.55 7.09 2.14
CA ASP A 19 6.47 6.23 1.40
C ASP A 19 6.85 4.98 2.20
N TYR A 20 7.08 5.13 3.51
CA TYR A 20 7.38 3.99 4.39
C TYR A 20 6.23 2.98 4.43
N LEU A 21 4.98 3.43 4.60
CA LEU A 21 3.79 2.56 4.57
C LEU A 21 3.61 1.88 3.20
N ARG A 22 3.93 2.59 2.11
CA ARG A 22 3.92 2.03 0.75
C ARG A 22 4.96 0.93 0.58
N ARG A 23 6.21 1.14 1.04
CA ARG A 23 7.29 0.13 0.99
C ARG A 23 6.94 -1.13 1.79
N LEU A 24 6.25 -0.96 2.91
CA LEU A 24 5.73 -2.07 3.72
C LEU A 24 4.49 -2.77 3.10
N ARG A 25 4.05 -2.35 1.90
CA ARG A 25 2.84 -2.85 1.22
C ARG A 25 1.59 -2.79 2.11
N LEU A 26 1.55 -1.80 3.01
CA LEU A 26 0.40 -1.55 3.90
C LEU A 26 -0.67 -0.70 3.24
N LEU A 27 -0.32 0.05 2.19
CA LEU A 27 -1.24 0.84 1.40
C LEU A 27 -1.69 0.07 0.15
N PRO A 28 -2.89 0.34 -0.37
CA PRO A 28 -3.30 -0.18 -1.67
C PRO A 28 -2.35 0.29 -2.78
N VAL A 29 -2.29 -0.49 -3.87
CA VAL A 29 -1.41 -0.22 -5.01
C VAL A 29 -1.73 1.16 -5.57
N ALA A 30 -0.72 2.04 -5.55
CA ALA A 30 -0.82 3.36 -6.12
C ALA A 30 -0.43 3.31 -7.60
N LYS A 31 -1.15 4.05 -8.43
CA LYS A 31 -0.79 4.27 -9.83
C LYS A 31 0.18 5.43 -9.93
N PHE A 32 1.18 5.31 -10.78
CA PHE A 32 2.07 6.42 -11.09
C PHE A 32 1.35 7.34 -12.09
N ALA A 33 1.27 8.62 -11.78
CA ALA A 33 0.77 9.64 -12.70
C ALA A 33 1.93 10.56 -13.10
N PRO A 34 2.37 10.49 -14.38
CA PRO A 34 3.26 11.50 -14.91
C PRO A 34 2.52 12.83 -14.96
N THR A 35 3.14 13.89 -14.45
CA THR A 35 2.64 15.25 -14.55
C THR A 35 3.03 15.83 -15.91
N THR A 36 2.04 16.35 -16.65
CA THR A 36 2.27 17.21 -17.82
C THR A 36 2.71 18.58 -17.32
N GLU A 37 3.85 19.06 -17.82
CA GLU A 37 4.50 20.35 -17.53
C GLU A 37 5.21 20.46 -16.18
N GLY A 38 6.50 20.12 -16.15
CA GLY A 38 7.47 20.54 -15.11
C GLY A 38 7.22 20.05 -13.67
N GLY A 39 6.12 19.36 -13.40
CA GLY A 39 5.76 18.86 -12.08
C GLY A 39 6.54 17.60 -11.70
N HIS A 40 6.76 17.41 -10.41
CA HIS A 40 7.24 16.14 -9.89
C HIS A 40 6.16 15.06 -10.04
N PRO A 41 6.51 13.86 -10.53
CA PRO A 41 5.55 12.79 -10.66
C PRO A 41 4.92 12.43 -9.32
N THR A 42 3.65 12.06 -9.35
CA THR A 42 2.88 11.79 -8.13
C THR A 42 2.27 10.39 -8.16
N PHE A 43 2.01 9.85 -6.97
CA PHE A 43 1.27 8.62 -6.83
C PHE A 43 -0.21 8.93 -6.64
N LEU A 44 -1.05 8.22 -7.39
CA LEU A 44 -2.50 8.24 -7.28
C LEU A 44 -2.95 6.99 -6.54
N TYR A 45 -3.55 7.20 -5.37
CA TYR A 45 -4.10 6.13 -4.55
C TYR A 45 -5.60 5.96 -4.81
N PRO A 46 -6.17 4.76 -4.66
CA PRO A 46 -7.63 4.62 -4.61
C PRO A 46 -8.18 5.29 -3.34
N ASP A 47 -9.46 5.64 -3.35
CA ASP A 47 -10.08 6.38 -2.24
C ASP A 47 -10.08 5.58 -0.92
N THR A 48 -10.04 4.24 -1.02
CA THR A 48 -9.87 3.29 0.10
C THR A 48 -8.57 3.45 0.88
N VAL A 49 -7.60 4.21 0.37
CA VAL A 49 -6.33 4.50 1.07
C VAL A 49 -6.56 5.22 2.40
N LEU A 50 -7.58 6.08 2.48
CA LEU A 50 -7.86 6.85 3.70
C LEU A 50 -8.34 5.94 4.83
N ASP A 51 -9.27 5.03 4.52
CA ASP A 51 -9.75 4.04 5.48
C ASP A 51 -8.65 3.07 5.89
N ARG A 52 -7.79 2.68 4.93
CA ARG A 52 -6.63 1.84 5.23
C ARG A 52 -5.68 2.52 6.21
N ILE A 53 -5.37 3.80 6.00
CA ILE A 53 -4.51 4.59 6.90
C ILE A 53 -5.19 4.75 8.27
N ARG A 54 -6.49 5.02 8.31
CA ARG A 54 -7.24 5.10 9.58
C ARG A 54 -7.12 3.79 10.36
N ARG A 55 -7.34 2.64 9.72
CA ARG A 55 -7.20 1.32 10.34
C ARG A 55 -5.79 1.07 10.86
N ILE A 56 -4.75 1.43 10.10
CA ILE A 56 -3.35 1.32 10.54
C ILE A 56 -3.13 2.15 11.80
N LYS A 57 -3.60 3.41 11.84
CA LYS A 57 -3.48 4.28 13.02
C LYS A 57 -4.17 3.68 14.24
N THR A 58 -5.38 3.13 14.09
CA THR A 58 -6.08 2.43 15.17
C THR A 58 -5.27 1.26 15.71
N LEU A 59 -4.71 0.42 14.83
CA LEU A 59 -3.87 -0.72 15.23
C LEU A 59 -2.59 -0.27 15.96
N GLN A 60 -1.97 0.83 15.52
CA GLN A 60 -0.83 1.43 16.23
C GLN A 60 -1.21 1.98 17.61
N ALA A 61 -2.41 2.57 17.75
CA ALA A 61 -2.92 3.02 19.04
C ALA A 61 -3.16 1.85 20.02
N HIS A 62 -3.43 0.64 19.51
CA HIS A 62 -3.47 -0.61 20.30
C HIS A 62 -2.08 -1.22 20.55
N GLY A 63 -1.00 -0.49 20.25
CA GLY A 63 0.38 -0.93 20.52
C GLY A 63 0.98 -1.84 19.45
N LEU A 64 0.30 -2.07 18.32
CA LEU A 64 0.85 -2.89 17.25
C LEU A 64 1.88 -2.12 16.42
N SER A 65 3.05 -2.72 16.23
CA SER A 65 4.08 -2.15 15.35
C SER A 65 3.68 -2.28 13.87
N LEU A 66 4.15 -1.34 13.03
CA LEU A 66 3.90 -1.38 11.58
C LEU A 66 4.41 -2.68 10.94
N ALA A 67 5.52 -3.22 11.43
CA ALA A 67 6.07 -4.49 10.97
C ALA A 67 5.16 -5.68 11.35
N HIS A 68 4.51 -5.65 12.51
CA HIS A 68 3.53 -6.66 12.88
C HIS A 68 2.27 -6.56 11.99
N ILE A 69 1.73 -5.34 11.80
CA ILE A 69 0.58 -5.09 10.93
C ILE A 69 0.86 -5.55 9.49
N ALA A 70 2.08 -5.32 8.98
CA ALA A 70 2.47 -5.73 7.63
C ALA A 70 2.54 -7.25 7.49
N ARG A 71 3.08 -7.96 8.49
CA ARG A 71 3.13 -9.42 8.52
C ARG A 71 1.73 -10.03 8.53
N GLU A 72 0.84 -9.52 9.39
CA GLU A 72 -0.54 -10.01 9.46
C GLU A 72 -1.31 -9.73 8.16
N HIS A 73 -1.12 -8.54 7.56
CA HIS A 73 -1.71 -8.22 6.27
C HIS A 73 -1.24 -9.16 5.15
N ALA A 74 0.05 -9.49 5.11
CA ALA A 74 0.60 -10.43 4.14
C ALA A 74 0.05 -11.85 4.32
N ARG A 75 -0.13 -12.30 5.58
CA ARG A 75 -0.76 -13.59 5.90
C ARG A 75 -2.22 -13.67 5.43
N GLN A 76 -2.97 -12.58 5.59
CA GLN A 76 -4.37 -12.49 5.18
C GLN A 76 -4.57 -12.33 3.66
N SER A 77 -3.50 -12.05 2.91
CA SER A 77 -3.54 -11.90 1.44
C SER A 77 -2.67 -12.95 0.73
N PRO A 78 -2.99 -14.25 0.84
CA PRO A 78 -2.19 -15.33 0.22
C PRO A 78 -2.12 -15.25 -1.32
N HIS A 79 -3.04 -14.53 -1.95
CA HIS A 79 -3.07 -14.33 -3.40
C HIS A 79 -1.93 -13.44 -3.94
N LEU A 80 -1.28 -12.63 -3.09
CA LEU A 80 -0.12 -11.81 -3.49
C LEU A 80 1.23 -12.54 -3.39
N LEU A 81 1.25 -13.71 -2.75
CA LEU A 81 2.44 -14.58 -2.65
C LEU A 81 2.51 -15.63 -3.78
N ARG A 82 1.40 -15.86 -4.50
CA ARG A 82 1.29 -16.88 -5.56
C ARG A 82 1.68 -16.43 -6.96
N ALA A 83 2.03 -15.17 -7.18
CA ALA A 83 2.41 -14.65 -8.51
C ALA A 83 3.83 -15.04 -8.97
N GLY A 84 4.50 -15.98 -8.29
CA GLY A 84 5.87 -16.41 -8.60
C GLY A 84 6.05 -17.92 -8.79
N ARG A 85 4.99 -18.73 -8.81
CA ARG A 85 5.12 -20.16 -9.14
C ARG A 85 4.56 -20.38 -10.55
N PRO A 86 5.40 -20.74 -11.55
CA PRO A 86 4.87 -21.20 -12.82
C PRO A 86 3.99 -22.41 -12.55
N PRO A 87 2.89 -22.62 -13.33
CA PRO A 87 2.15 -23.86 -13.24
C PRO A 87 3.12 -25.00 -13.58
N ASP A 88 3.30 -25.93 -12.65
CA ASP A 88 3.92 -27.23 -12.92
C ASP A 88 3.30 -27.79 -14.21
N PRO A 89 4.09 -28.12 -15.25
CA PRO A 89 3.54 -28.78 -16.40
C PRO A 89 3.00 -30.13 -15.92
N LYS A 90 1.68 -30.31 -16.03
CA LYS A 90 1.03 -31.61 -15.90
C LYS A 90 1.78 -32.60 -16.78
N VAL A 91 2.51 -33.52 -16.16
CA VAL A 91 2.94 -34.75 -16.81
C VAL A 91 1.69 -35.60 -16.95
N THR A 92 1.09 -35.57 -18.13
CA THR A 92 0.02 -36.49 -18.53
C THR A 92 0.66 -37.86 -18.80
N PRO A 93 0.06 -38.95 -18.31
CA PRO A 93 0.60 -40.31 -18.41
C PRO A 93 0.68 -40.84 -19.85
#